data_AF-A0A540MKR1-F1
#
_entry.id   AF-A0A540MKR1-F1
#
_cell.length_a   1.000
_cell.length_b   1.000
_cell.length_c   1.000
_cell.angle_alpha   90.00
_cell.angle_beta   90.00
_cell.angle_gamma   90.00
#
_symmetry.space_group_name_H-M   'P 1'
#
loop_
_entity.id
_entity.type
_entity.pdbx_description
1 polymer ?
#
loop_
_entity_poly.entity_id
_entity_poly.type
_entity_poly.pdbx_seq_one_letter_code
_entity_poly.pdbx_strand_id
1 'polypeptide(L)'
;MGRRAITNASAIVKEAGGVGLIIAKNPSGALSPCNEDFPCIEVDYEIGTRILFYIRSTRYPLVKLIPPQTIVGKPLSAKVAYFSSRGPNSITPATLKPDIAAPGVNILAATSPLYSFAEGGYAMMSGTSMSTPHVTGIVALIKRMHPNWSPAAIKSALVTTAWRNGPSGLPIFAEGSPQKLANSFDFGCGLVNPNGAAEPGLVYDMGAADYMEYLCARAYNNSAISRLTGKNTTCPVKKPSILDVNLPSVTIPSLRNPVTVKRTVTNVGAPESIYKATIEPPFGTIVYVNPTALVFNSTVEKLTFTITISAIHEMNTGYYFGSLTWFDGVHAVRIPLSVRTEFLQPHDDDDD
;
A
#
# COMPACT_ATOMS: atom_id res chain seq x y z
N MET A 1 5.62 5.88 -19.00
CA MET A 1 5.62 6.51 -20.34
C MET A 1 5.43 8.05 -20.34
N GLY A 2 5.02 8.73 -19.26
CA GLY A 2 4.59 10.14 -19.33
C GLY A 2 5.68 11.22 -19.53
N ARG A 3 6.71 11.29 -18.67
CA ARG A 3 7.60 12.47 -18.60
C ARG A 3 8.39 12.74 -19.88
N ARG A 4 9.02 11.72 -20.48
CA ARG A 4 9.79 11.88 -21.74
C ARG A 4 8.93 12.32 -22.92
N ALA A 5 7.68 11.86 -22.98
CA ALA A 5 6.77 12.22 -24.07
C ALA A 5 6.38 13.71 -24.01
N ILE A 6 6.12 14.25 -22.80
CA ILE A 6 5.76 15.66 -22.60
C ILE A 6 6.95 16.57 -22.92
N THR A 7 8.14 16.25 -22.41
CA THR A 7 9.34 17.04 -22.67
C THR A 7 9.68 17.06 -24.17
N ASN A 8 9.61 15.91 -24.85
CA ASN A 8 9.84 15.84 -26.30
C ASN A 8 8.77 16.62 -27.09
N ALA A 9 7.49 16.47 -26.75
CA ALA A 9 6.41 17.21 -27.40
C ALA A 9 6.62 18.73 -27.24
N SER A 10 7.02 19.18 -26.06
CA SER A 10 7.27 20.60 -25.80
C SER A 10 8.44 21.14 -26.62
N ALA A 11 9.52 20.35 -26.78
CA ALA A 11 10.67 20.71 -27.61
C ALA A 11 10.27 20.85 -29.09
N ILE A 12 9.57 19.85 -29.63
CA ILE A 12 9.14 19.84 -31.04
C ILE A 12 8.18 21.01 -31.34
N VAL A 13 7.22 21.29 -30.46
CA VAL A 13 6.27 22.40 -30.66
C VAL A 13 6.99 23.75 -30.59
N LYS A 14 7.96 23.90 -29.70
CA LYS A 14 8.80 25.10 -29.61
C LYS A 14 9.66 25.29 -30.86
N GLU A 15 10.31 24.22 -31.36
CA GLU A 15 11.09 24.24 -32.61
C GLU A 15 10.22 24.60 -33.83
N ALA A 16 8.96 24.18 -33.85
CA ALA A 16 8.00 24.55 -34.90
C ALA A 16 7.45 25.99 -34.79
N GLY A 17 7.94 26.80 -33.86
CA GLY A 17 7.50 28.18 -33.64
C GLY A 17 6.20 28.33 -32.84
N GLY A 18 5.74 27.26 -32.19
CA GLY A 18 4.62 27.32 -31.25
C GLY A 18 4.97 28.16 -30.01
N VAL A 19 3.96 28.79 -29.40
CA VAL A 19 4.12 29.69 -28.24
C VAL A 19 3.73 29.05 -26.90
N GLY A 20 3.24 27.81 -26.92
CA GLY A 20 2.91 27.02 -25.75
C GLY A 20 2.37 25.64 -26.12
N LEU A 21 2.16 24.78 -25.12
CA LEU A 21 1.67 23.41 -25.28
C LEU A 21 0.45 23.16 -24.39
N ILE A 22 -0.63 22.63 -24.97
CA ILE A 22 -1.72 21.99 -24.22
C ILE A 22 -1.69 20.52 -24.58
N ILE A 23 -1.49 19.65 -23.58
CA ILE A 23 -1.43 18.20 -23.78
C ILE A 23 -2.57 17.50 -23.05
N ALA A 24 -3.37 16.75 -23.80
CA ALA A 24 -4.39 15.87 -23.26
C ALA A 24 -3.78 14.50 -22.91
N LYS A 25 -3.96 14.06 -21.66
CA LYS A 25 -3.44 12.77 -21.17
C LYS A 25 -4.39 12.14 -20.16
N ASN A 26 -4.08 10.91 -19.75
CA ASN A 26 -4.74 10.31 -18.59
C ASN A 26 -4.55 11.20 -17.34
N PRO A 27 -5.63 11.46 -16.58
CA PRO A 27 -5.56 12.31 -15.40
C PRO A 27 -4.61 11.71 -14.36
N SER A 28 -3.66 12.52 -13.90
CA SER A 28 -2.73 12.16 -12.83
C SER A 28 -2.48 13.36 -11.94
N GLY A 29 -2.38 13.16 -10.63
CA GLY A 29 -2.03 14.22 -9.68
C GLY A 29 -0.56 14.64 -9.75
N ALA A 30 0.31 13.81 -10.35
CA ALA A 30 1.74 14.11 -10.45
C ALA A 30 2.02 15.16 -11.52
N LEU A 31 2.56 16.30 -11.09
CA LEU A 31 2.98 17.37 -11.98
C LEU A 31 4.28 16.96 -12.69
N SER A 32 4.37 17.23 -13.99
CA SER A 32 5.61 17.11 -14.75
C SER A 32 5.92 18.46 -15.41
N PRO A 33 7.12 19.01 -15.20
CA PRO A 33 7.52 20.20 -15.93
C PRO A 33 7.74 19.84 -17.41
N CYS A 34 7.24 20.66 -18.33
CA CYS A 34 7.38 20.42 -19.77
C CYS A 34 8.79 20.80 -20.25
N ASN A 35 9.23 22.03 -19.94
CA ASN A 35 10.60 22.56 -20.07
C ASN A 35 10.70 23.91 -19.33
N GLU A 36 11.92 24.38 -19.04
CA GLU A 36 12.18 25.55 -18.17
C GLU A 36 11.60 26.88 -18.73
N ASP A 37 11.51 27.02 -20.05
CA ASP A 37 11.05 28.26 -20.72
C ASP A 37 9.97 28.01 -21.79
N PHE A 38 8.98 27.17 -21.50
CA PHE A 38 7.86 26.96 -22.44
C PHE A 38 6.52 26.78 -21.72
N PRO A 39 5.55 27.71 -21.90
CA PRO A 39 4.24 27.60 -21.28
C PRO A 39 3.56 26.29 -21.65
N CYS A 40 3.11 25.55 -20.63
CA CYS A 40 2.56 24.22 -20.82
C CYS A 40 1.44 23.93 -19.82
N ILE A 41 0.35 23.32 -20.31
CA ILE A 41 -0.76 22.83 -19.49
C ILE A 41 -1.03 21.37 -19.84
N GLU A 42 -1.15 20.55 -18.81
CA GLU A 42 -1.70 19.20 -18.92
C GLU A 42 -3.20 19.24 -18.61
N VAL A 43 -3.99 18.61 -19.47
CA VAL A 43 -5.43 18.43 -19.28
C VAL A 43 -5.80 16.95 -19.38
N ASP A 44 -6.92 16.56 -18.78
CA ASP A 44 -7.47 15.23 -19.01
C ASP A 44 -8.09 15.09 -20.42
N TYR A 45 -8.44 13.87 -20.82
CA TYR A 45 -9.03 13.62 -22.13
C TYR A 45 -10.41 14.27 -22.31
N GLU A 46 -11.20 14.46 -21.24
CA GLU A 46 -12.51 15.12 -21.35
C GLU A 46 -12.34 16.59 -21.72
N ILE A 47 -11.49 17.31 -20.99
CA ILE A 47 -11.13 18.69 -21.28
C ILE A 47 -10.43 18.78 -22.64
N GLY A 48 -9.53 17.85 -22.96
CA GLY A 48 -8.86 17.78 -24.26
C GLY A 48 -9.85 17.65 -25.43
N THR A 49 -10.86 16.79 -25.30
CA THR A 49 -11.93 16.65 -26.30
C THR A 49 -12.77 17.92 -26.42
N ARG A 50 -13.09 18.60 -25.31
CA ARG A 50 -13.78 19.90 -25.33
C ARG A 50 -12.97 20.97 -26.07
N ILE A 51 -11.66 21.02 -25.83
CA ILE A 51 -10.74 21.93 -26.54
C ILE A 51 -10.72 21.61 -28.03
N LEU A 52 -10.67 20.32 -28.41
CA LEU A 52 -10.72 19.91 -29.82
C LEU A 52 -12.03 20.33 -30.50
N PHE A 53 -13.17 20.20 -29.82
CA PHE A 53 -14.45 20.68 -30.34
C PHE A 53 -14.48 22.20 -30.47
N TYR A 54 -13.94 22.93 -29.49
CA TYR A 54 -13.82 24.39 -29.56
C TYR A 54 -12.99 24.85 -30.76
N ILE A 55 -11.82 24.24 -30.99
CA ILE A 55 -10.95 24.54 -32.16
C ILE A 55 -11.71 24.37 -33.48
N ARG A 56 -12.60 23.38 -33.57
CA ARG A 56 -13.42 23.13 -34.79
C ARG A 56 -14.62 24.05 -34.92
N SER A 57 -15.04 24.72 -33.85
CA SER A 57 -16.26 25.55 -33.82
C SER A 57 -16.05 26.99 -34.31
N THR A 58 -14.81 27.46 -34.42
CA THR A 58 -14.47 28.83 -34.82
C THR A 58 -13.24 28.85 -35.70
N ARG A 59 -13.15 29.84 -36.61
CA ARG A 59 -11.97 30.02 -37.48
C ARG A 59 -10.75 30.59 -36.74
N TYR A 60 -10.96 31.23 -35.59
CA TYR A 60 -9.91 31.90 -34.82
C TYR A 60 -10.01 31.51 -33.34
N PRO A 61 -9.68 30.26 -32.97
CA PRO A 61 -9.71 29.82 -31.58
C PRO A 61 -8.64 30.57 -30.78
N LEU A 62 -9.01 31.12 -29.63
CA LEU A 62 -8.13 31.85 -28.72
C LEU A 62 -8.23 31.23 -27.32
N VAL A 63 -7.08 31.02 -26.67
CA VAL A 63 -6.99 30.57 -25.29
C VAL A 63 -6.09 31.51 -24.49
N LYS A 64 -6.36 31.67 -23.20
CA LYS A 64 -5.54 32.44 -22.28
C LYS A 64 -4.96 31.49 -21.23
N LEU A 65 -3.63 31.48 -21.11
CA LEU A 65 -2.92 30.79 -20.03
C LEU A 65 -2.62 31.81 -18.93
N ILE A 66 -2.86 31.45 -17.68
CA ILE A 66 -2.55 32.26 -16.50
C ILE A 66 -1.48 31.56 -15.66
N PRO A 67 -0.72 32.30 -14.82
CA PRO A 67 0.23 31.68 -13.91
C PRO A 67 -0.42 30.60 -13.02
N PRO A 68 0.32 29.53 -12.67
CA PRO A 68 -0.21 28.46 -11.84
C PRO A 68 -0.61 29.00 -10.46
N GLN A 69 -1.72 28.50 -9.94
CA GLN A 69 -2.20 28.80 -8.59
C GLN A 69 -2.28 27.52 -7.78
N THR A 70 -1.73 27.53 -6.57
CA THR A 70 -1.91 26.43 -5.63
C THR A 70 -3.22 26.62 -4.89
N ILE A 71 -4.16 25.69 -5.09
CA ILE A 71 -5.38 25.64 -4.31
C ILE A 71 -5.07 24.91 -3.01
N VAL A 72 -4.97 25.66 -1.91
CA VAL A 72 -4.77 25.09 -0.58
C VAL A 72 -6.14 24.76 0.02
N GLY A 73 -6.35 23.49 0.38
CA GLY A 73 -7.58 23.03 0.98
C GLY A 73 -7.48 21.58 1.46
N LYS A 74 -8.53 21.10 2.12
CA LYS A 74 -8.64 19.68 2.49
C LYS A 74 -9.02 18.89 1.23
N PRO A 75 -8.16 18.00 0.72
CA PRO A 75 -8.50 17.23 -0.48
C PRO A 75 -9.68 16.32 -0.19
N LEU A 76 -10.66 16.29 -1.11
CA LEU A 76 -11.85 15.44 -0.98
C LEU A 76 -11.52 13.95 -1.00
N SER A 77 -10.45 13.50 -1.67
CA SER A 77 -10.05 12.09 -1.64
C SER A 77 -8.54 11.98 -1.87
N ALA A 78 -7.93 10.97 -1.26
CA ALA A 78 -6.57 10.57 -1.57
C ALA A 78 -6.60 9.60 -2.76
N LYS A 79 -5.56 9.66 -3.59
CA LYS A 79 -5.39 8.72 -4.71
C LYS A 79 -4.03 8.03 -4.60
N VAL A 80 -4.00 6.73 -4.89
CA VAL A 80 -2.75 6.00 -5.08
C VAL A 80 -2.22 6.34 -6.46
N ALA A 81 -1.03 6.94 -6.50
CA ALA A 81 -0.40 7.43 -7.73
C ALA A 81 -0.22 6.34 -8.79
N TYR A 82 -0.36 6.69 -10.07
CA TYR A 82 -0.29 5.74 -11.18
C TYR A 82 1.07 5.02 -11.25
N PHE A 83 2.14 5.67 -10.80
CA PHE A 83 3.50 5.13 -10.80
C PHE A 83 3.80 4.26 -9.57
N SER A 84 2.94 4.28 -8.54
CA SER A 84 3.16 3.46 -7.35
C SER A 84 3.06 1.99 -7.73
N SER A 85 4.13 1.23 -7.50
CA SER A 85 4.15 -0.21 -7.77
C SER A 85 3.06 -0.92 -6.97
N ARG A 86 2.42 -1.90 -7.61
CA ARG A 86 1.29 -2.65 -7.05
C ARG A 86 1.70 -4.07 -6.67
N GLY A 87 1.00 -4.65 -5.71
CA GLY A 87 1.07 -6.07 -5.40
C GLY A 87 0.33 -6.93 -6.44
N PRO A 88 0.29 -8.26 -6.24
CA PRO A 88 0.87 -8.99 -5.10
C PRO A 88 2.41 -9.02 -5.14
N ASN A 89 3.02 -9.44 -4.03
CA ASN A 89 4.46 -9.65 -3.98
C ASN A 89 4.85 -10.82 -4.92
N SER A 90 5.62 -10.53 -5.97
CA SER A 90 6.05 -11.52 -6.97
C SER A 90 7.04 -12.55 -6.41
N ILE A 91 7.75 -12.20 -5.34
CA ILE A 91 8.70 -13.08 -4.69
C ILE A 91 7.96 -13.99 -3.71
N THR A 92 7.14 -13.44 -2.81
CA THR A 92 6.34 -14.18 -1.82
C THR A 92 4.85 -13.84 -1.96
N PRO A 93 4.07 -14.52 -2.83
CA PRO A 93 2.65 -14.17 -3.04
C PRO A 93 1.78 -14.21 -1.78
N ALA A 94 2.15 -15.02 -0.80
CA ALA A 94 1.50 -15.11 0.52
C ALA A 94 1.80 -13.92 1.46
N THR A 95 2.64 -12.97 1.05
CA THR A 95 2.98 -11.77 1.83
C THR A 95 2.44 -10.53 1.12
N LEU A 96 1.56 -9.79 1.80
CA LEU A 96 1.01 -8.54 1.27
C LEU A 96 2.12 -7.51 0.96
N LYS A 97 2.05 -6.90 -0.22
CA LYS A 97 2.80 -5.69 -0.58
C LYS A 97 1.95 -4.75 -1.46
N PRO A 98 2.11 -3.42 -1.35
CA PRO A 98 2.94 -2.71 -0.34
C PRO A 98 2.38 -2.88 1.09
N ASP A 99 3.12 -2.43 2.11
CA ASP A 99 2.65 -2.53 3.51
C ASP A 99 1.72 -1.36 3.89
N ILE A 100 2.06 -0.14 3.45
CA ILE A 100 1.38 1.11 3.80
C ILE A 100 1.60 2.17 2.71
N ALA A 101 0.69 3.14 2.61
CA ALA A 101 0.84 4.32 1.76
C ALA A 101 1.14 5.58 2.60
N ALA A 102 1.85 6.54 1.99
CA ALA A 102 2.14 7.85 2.56
C ALA A 102 2.25 8.91 1.43
N PRO A 103 2.13 10.21 1.74
CA PRO A 103 2.25 11.29 0.75
C PRO A 103 3.55 11.20 -0.06
N GLY A 104 3.43 11.16 -1.38
CA GLY A 104 4.58 11.01 -2.29
C GLY A 104 4.39 11.65 -3.66
N VAL A 105 3.39 12.52 -3.81
CA VAL A 105 3.10 13.24 -5.06
C VAL A 105 3.26 14.73 -4.80
N ASN A 106 4.06 15.39 -5.63
CA ASN A 106 4.38 16.83 -5.56
C ASN A 106 4.87 17.27 -4.16
N ILE A 107 5.78 16.50 -3.57
CA ILE A 107 6.38 16.82 -2.28
C ILE A 107 7.49 17.86 -2.52
N LEU A 108 7.33 19.03 -1.88
CA LEU A 108 8.36 20.07 -1.84
C LEU A 108 9.44 19.67 -0.83
N ALA A 109 10.69 19.61 -1.27
CA ALA A 109 11.83 19.34 -0.42
C ALA A 109 13.09 20.06 -0.91
N ALA A 110 14.09 20.16 -0.04
CA ALA A 110 15.40 20.70 -0.40
C ALA A 110 16.05 19.85 -1.49
N THR A 111 16.75 20.50 -2.42
CA THR A 111 17.50 19.88 -3.50
C THR A 111 18.80 20.62 -3.75
N SER A 112 19.69 20.05 -4.56
CA SER A 112 20.90 20.74 -5.00
C SER A 112 20.52 22.02 -5.76
N PRO A 113 21.17 23.17 -5.51
CA PRO A 113 21.01 24.36 -6.34
C PRO A 113 21.37 24.15 -7.82
N LEU A 114 22.10 23.08 -8.14
CA LEU A 114 22.43 22.68 -9.51
C LEU A 114 21.31 21.89 -10.20
N TYR A 115 20.26 21.51 -9.47
CA TYR A 115 19.11 20.87 -10.07
C TYR A 115 18.32 21.90 -10.87
N SER A 116 18.04 21.59 -12.13
CA SER A 116 17.56 22.59 -13.08
C SER A 116 16.12 23.08 -12.79
N PHE A 117 15.34 22.31 -12.02
CA PHE A 117 14.03 22.70 -11.51
C PHE A 117 14.06 23.16 -10.04
N ALA A 118 15.25 23.52 -9.51
CA ALA A 118 15.36 24.06 -8.16
C ALA A 118 15.02 25.55 -8.14
N GLU A 119 14.16 25.93 -7.20
CA GLU A 119 13.85 27.32 -6.89
C GLU A 119 14.21 27.57 -5.43
N GLY A 120 15.14 28.50 -5.19
CA GLY A 120 15.63 28.80 -3.83
C GLY A 120 16.26 27.60 -3.10
N GLY A 121 16.76 26.59 -3.84
CA GLY A 121 17.28 25.35 -3.26
C GLY A 121 16.21 24.30 -2.94
N TYR A 122 14.98 24.46 -3.42
CA TYR A 122 13.88 23.51 -3.23
C TYR A 122 13.31 23.06 -4.57
N ALA A 123 12.73 21.86 -4.61
CA ALA A 123 11.98 21.38 -5.75
C ALA A 123 10.81 20.51 -5.32
N MET A 124 9.76 20.48 -6.15
CA MET A 124 8.67 19.52 -6.01
C MET A 124 8.99 18.25 -6.78
N MET A 125 8.91 17.11 -6.09
CA MET A 125 9.15 15.80 -6.69
C MET A 125 8.04 14.81 -6.34
N SER A 126 7.85 13.84 -7.22
CA SER A 126 6.88 12.77 -7.06
C SER A 126 7.59 11.42 -7.13
N GLY A 127 7.22 10.50 -6.24
CA GLY A 127 7.77 9.16 -6.18
C GLY A 127 7.49 8.48 -4.85
N THR A 128 7.52 7.16 -4.83
CA THR A 128 7.57 6.40 -3.57
C THR A 128 8.83 6.75 -2.76
N SER A 129 9.91 7.19 -3.43
CA SER A 129 11.09 7.79 -2.78
C SER A 129 10.76 9.00 -1.91
N MET A 130 9.66 9.71 -2.17
CA MET A 130 9.18 10.83 -1.34
C MET A 130 8.22 10.36 -0.25
N SER A 131 7.48 9.26 -0.47
CA SER A 131 6.69 8.60 0.59
C SER A 131 7.55 7.96 1.67
N THR A 132 8.65 7.30 1.30
CA THR A 132 9.57 6.63 2.23
C THR A 132 10.05 7.52 3.38
N PRO A 133 10.61 8.73 3.17
CA PRO A 133 11.09 9.58 4.26
C PRO A 133 9.98 10.06 5.20
N HIS A 134 8.73 10.21 4.74
CA HIS A 134 7.61 10.49 5.63
C HIS A 134 7.42 9.36 6.63
N VAL A 135 7.36 8.11 6.15
CA VAL A 135 7.25 6.93 7.02
C VAL A 135 8.47 6.79 7.92
N THR A 136 9.68 7.04 7.42
CA THR A 136 10.92 7.01 8.22
C THR A 136 10.89 8.02 9.37
N GLY A 137 10.42 9.25 9.12
CA GLY A 137 10.27 10.26 10.17
C GLY A 137 9.29 9.82 11.25
N ILE A 138 8.16 9.23 10.86
CA ILE A 138 7.16 8.69 11.79
C ILE A 138 7.75 7.52 12.59
N VAL A 139 8.47 6.60 11.94
CA VAL A 139 9.18 5.49 12.61
C VAL A 139 10.15 6.02 13.67
N ALA A 140 10.90 7.08 13.38
CA ALA A 140 11.83 7.67 14.35
C ALA A 140 11.11 8.24 15.58
N LEU A 141 9.98 8.93 15.37
CA LEU A 141 9.15 9.45 16.47
C LEU A 141 8.55 8.32 17.32
N ILE A 142 7.99 7.29 16.68
CA ILE A 142 7.44 6.11 17.39
C ILE A 142 8.56 5.41 18.16
N LYS A 143 9.75 5.22 17.57
CA LYS A 143 10.90 4.61 18.26
C LYS A 143 11.37 5.42 19.45
N ARG A 144 11.25 6.76 19.40
CA ARG A 144 11.55 7.63 20.53
C ARG A 144 10.52 7.48 21.66
N MET A 145 9.24 7.35 21.33
CA MET A 145 8.16 7.12 22.30
C MET A 145 8.20 5.71 22.89
N HIS A 146 8.60 4.72 22.09
CA HIS A 146 8.66 3.31 22.46
C HIS A 146 10.07 2.72 22.23
N PRO A 147 11.07 3.08 23.05
CA PRO A 147 12.48 2.69 22.83
C PRO A 147 12.71 1.19 22.75
N ASN A 148 11.89 0.39 23.44
CA ASN A 148 12.04 -1.07 23.51
C ASN A 148 11.30 -1.83 22.41
N TRP A 149 10.46 -1.16 21.60
CA TRP A 149 9.75 -1.85 20.53
C TRP A 149 10.70 -2.36 19.46
N SER A 150 10.44 -3.58 19.00
CA SER A 150 11.13 -4.17 17.86
C SER A 150 10.76 -3.41 16.56
N PRO A 151 11.54 -3.56 15.48
CA PRO A 151 11.14 -3.08 14.16
C PRO A 151 9.79 -3.65 13.70
N ALA A 152 9.46 -4.89 14.05
CA ALA A 152 8.20 -5.53 13.70
C ALA A 152 7.02 -4.94 14.48
N ALA A 153 7.20 -4.63 15.77
CA ALA A 153 6.19 -3.93 16.58
C ALA A 153 5.88 -2.54 16.02
N ILE A 154 6.91 -1.76 15.65
CA ILE A 154 6.71 -0.43 15.02
C ILE A 154 6.00 -0.56 13.67
N LYS A 155 6.44 -1.52 12.83
CA LYS A 155 5.75 -1.80 11.57
C LYS A 155 4.29 -2.16 11.82
N SER A 156 4.01 -3.01 12.79
CA SER A 156 2.66 -3.41 13.16
C SER A 156 1.83 -2.19 13.54
N ALA A 157 2.31 -1.35 14.45
CA ALA A 157 1.62 -0.16 14.90
C ALA A 157 1.23 0.77 13.74
N LEU A 158 2.14 0.96 12.78
CA LEU A 158 1.89 1.78 11.59
C LEU A 158 0.77 1.21 10.71
N VAL A 159 0.79 -0.09 10.45
CA VAL A 159 -0.11 -0.70 9.47
C VAL A 159 -1.48 -1.04 10.05
N THR A 160 -1.56 -1.40 11.33
CA THR A 160 -2.85 -1.77 11.95
C THR A 160 -3.73 -0.58 12.29
N THR A 161 -3.15 0.62 12.33
CA THR A 161 -3.82 1.89 12.68
C THR A 161 -4.02 2.82 11.47
N ALA A 162 -3.56 2.37 10.29
CA ALA A 162 -3.62 3.13 9.05
C ALA A 162 -5.07 3.48 8.66
N TRP A 163 -5.26 4.66 8.08
CA TRP A 163 -6.57 5.09 7.59
C TRP A 163 -6.96 4.34 6.32
N ARG A 164 -8.18 3.82 6.30
CA ARG A 164 -8.77 3.13 5.14
C ARG A 164 -9.26 4.09 4.06
N ASN A 165 -9.77 5.22 4.51
CA ASN A 165 -10.39 6.24 3.69
C ASN A 165 -9.47 7.46 3.61
N GLY A 166 -9.71 8.30 2.60
CA GLY A 166 -9.05 9.59 2.50
C GLY A 166 -9.43 10.52 3.67
N PRO A 167 -8.78 11.69 3.77
CA PRO A 167 -8.97 12.63 4.89
C PRO A 167 -10.41 13.12 5.13
N SER A 168 -11.28 13.01 4.12
CA SER A 168 -12.70 13.38 4.16
C SER A 168 -13.63 12.22 4.56
N GLY A 169 -13.08 11.02 4.78
CA GLY A 169 -13.86 9.79 4.96
C GLY A 169 -14.26 9.09 3.65
N LEU A 170 -13.94 9.64 2.47
CA LEU A 170 -14.24 9.02 1.18
C LEU A 170 -13.26 7.89 0.81
N PRO A 171 -13.68 6.90 -0.01
CA PRO A 171 -12.79 5.85 -0.50
C PRO A 171 -11.56 6.39 -1.22
N ILE A 172 -10.46 5.64 -1.11
CA ILE A 172 -9.21 5.90 -1.84
C ILE A 172 -9.32 5.24 -3.22
N PHE A 173 -8.95 5.97 -4.26
CA PHE A 173 -8.91 5.45 -5.62
C PHE A 173 -7.48 5.22 -6.09
N ALA A 174 -7.30 4.25 -6.98
CA ALA A 174 -6.05 4.03 -7.69
C ALA A 174 -6.08 4.78 -9.02
N GLU A 175 -5.10 5.67 -9.25
CA GLU A 175 -4.90 6.24 -10.58
C GLU A 175 -4.57 5.14 -11.60
N GLY A 176 -5.10 5.31 -12.81
CA GLY A 176 -5.06 4.33 -13.88
C GLY A 176 -6.13 4.66 -14.92
N SER A 177 -6.13 3.95 -16.04
CA SER A 177 -7.18 4.04 -17.06
C SER A 177 -7.71 2.64 -17.36
N PRO A 178 -8.91 2.26 -16.85
CA PRO A 178 -9.80 3.08 -16.04
C PRO A 178 -9.30 3.28 -14.61
N GLN A 179 -9.79 4.33 -13.94
CA GLN A 179 -9.61 4.50 -12.50
C GLN A 179 -10.41 3.40 -11.77
N LYS A 180 -9.86 2.86 -10.68
CA LYS A 180 -10.55 1.86 -9.86
C LYS A 180 -10.50 2.22 -8.38
N LEU A 181 -11.40 1.63 -7.59
CA LEU A 181 -11.25 1.64 -6.13
C LEU A 181 -9.92 0.99 -5.75
N ALA A 182 -9.18 1.64 -4.86
CA ALA A 182 -7.93 1.09 -4.41
C ALA A 182 -8.18 -0.05 -3.39
N ASN A 183 -7.37 -1.09 -3.48
CA ASN A 183 -7.41 -2.26 -2.62
C ASN A 183 -6.07 -2.47 -1.91
N SER A 184 -5.95 -3.54 -1.12
CA SER A 184 -4.74 -3.80 -0.33
C SER A 184 -3.47 -3.98 -1.17
N PHE A 185 -3.55 -4.37 -2.44
CA PHE A 185 -2.38 -4.40 -3.33
C PHE A 185 -1.98 -3.04 -3.89
N ASP A 186 -2.80 -2.01 -3.69
CA ASP A 186 -2.50 -0.64 -4.09
C ASP A 186 -1.84 0.17 -2.97
N PHE A 187 -2.31 0.03 -1.73
CA PHE A 187 -1.86 0.85 -0.59
C PHE A 187 -1.53 0.05 0.68
N GLY A 188 -1.56 -1.28 0.63
CA GLY A 188 -1.33 -2.12 1.79
C GLY A 188 -2.47 -2.02 2.80
N CYS A 189 -2.15 -1.68 4.04
CA CYS A 189 -3.15 -1.59 5.11
C CYS A 189 -3.89 -0.25 5.14
N GLY A 190 -3.35 0.80 4.50
CA GLY A 190 -3.99 2.12 4.42
C GLY A 190 -3.00 3.26 4.23
N LEU A 191 -3.51 4.49 4.42
CA LEU A 191 -2.71 5.70 4.53
C LEU A 191 -2.16 5.83 5.96
N VAL A 192 -0.89 6.17 6.10
CA VAL A 192 -0.23 6.27 7.41
C VAL A 192 -0.95 7.24 8.36
N ASN A 193 -1.15 6.79 9.60
CA ASN A 193 -1.77 7.54 10.70
C ASN A 193 -0.78 7.63 11.87
N PRO A 194 0.04 8.69 11.96
CA PRO A 194 1.09 8.80 12.97
C PRO A 194 0.55 8.74 14.41
N ASN A 195 -0.58 9.42 14.66
CA ASN A 195 -1.15 9.51 16.00
C ASN A 195 -1.75 8.18 16.45
N GLY A 196 -2.45 7.46 15.55
CA GLY A 196 -2.93 6.11 15.86
C GLY A 196 -1.78 5.14 16.13
N ALA A 197 -0.70 5.23 15.35
CA ALA A 197 0.47 4.36 15.51
C ALA A 197 1.27 4.62 16.79
N ALA A 198 1.07 5.76 17.45
CA ALA A 198 1.69 6.06 18.73
C ALA A 198 1.11 5.18 19.86
N GLU A 199 -0.18 4.85 19.80
CA GLU A 199 -0.88 4.04 20.81
C GLU A 199 -1.79 3.02 20.10
N PRO A 200 -1.24 1.95 19.53
CA PRO A 200 -1.98 1.04 18.66
C PRO A 200 -2.84 0.01 19.43
N GLY A 201 -2.72 -0.08 20.75
CA GLY A 201 -3.35 -1.12 21.57
C GLY A 201 -2.65 -2.49 21.45
N LEU A 202 -2.66 -3.10 20.27
CA LEU A 202 -2.01 -4.40 20.01
C LEU A 202 -0.98 -4.32 18.87
N VAL A 203 0.07 -5.14 18.97
CA VAL A 203 1.07 -5.32 17.91
C VAL A 203 1.31 -6.79 17.55
N TYR A 204 1.51 -7.05 16.26
CA TYR A 204 1.99 -8.32 15.71
C TYR A 204 3.52 -8.29 15.72
N ASP A 205 4.09 -8.65 16.86
CA ASP A 205 5.54 -8.58 17.07
C ASP A 205 6.26 -9.82 16.50
N MET A 206 7.51 -9.62 16.08
CA MET A 206 8.40 -10.65 15.53
C MET A 206 9.86 -10.32 15.88
N GLY A 207 10.62 -11.33 16.24
CA GLY A 207 12.06 -11.27 16.44
C GLY A 207 12.85 -11.82 15.26
N ALA A 208 14.19 -11.81 15.39
CA ALA A 208 15.08 -12.35 14.38
C ALA A 208 14.84 -13.85 14.10
N ALA A 209 14.44 -14.62 15.11
CA ALA A 209 14.10 -16.04 14.98
C ALA A 209 12.93 -16.27 14.01
N ASP A 210 11.87 -15.47 14.12
CA ASP A 210 10.71 -15.58 13.24
C ASP A 210 11.05 -15.26 11.78
N TYR A 211 11.96 -14.31 11.53
CA TYR A 211 12.47 -14.04 10.19
C TYR A 211 13.36 -15.17 9.65
N MET A 212 14.10 -15.88 10.50
CA MET A 212 14.84 -17.07 10.09
C MET A 212 13.87 -18.19 9.72
N GLU A 213 12.80 -18.40 10.48
CA GLU A 213 11.74 -19.36 10.13
C GLU A 213 11.06 -18.98 8.80
N TYR A 214 10.81 -17.69 8.55
CA TYR A 214 10.34 -17.22 7.26
C TYR A 214 11.29 -17.61 6.11
N LEU A 215 12.61 -17.42 6.27
CA LEU A 215 13.59 -17.82 5.26
C LEU A 215 13.63 -19.34 5.06
N CYS A 216 13.42 -20.11 6.12
CA CYS A 216 13.29 -21.57 6.05
C CYS A 216 12.02 -22.01 5.31
N ALA A 217 10.87 -21.37 5.58
CA ALA A 217 9.61 -21.60 4.85
C ALA A 217 9.77 -21.33 3.34
N ARG A 218 10.65 -20.38 3.01
CA ARG A 218 11.02 -20.01 1.64
C ARG A 218 12.00 -20.96 0.96
N ALA A 219 12.42 -22.02 1.64
CA ALA A 219 13.40 -23.01 1.15
C ALA A 219 14.77 -22.43 0.79
N TYR A 220 15.18 -21.32 1.41
CA TYR A 220 16.59 -20.90 1.36
C TYR A 220 17.45 -21.94 2.08
N ASN A 221 18.65 -22.19 1.55
CA ASN A 221 19.57 -23.15 2.17
C ASN A 221 20.21 -22.57 3.45
N ASN A 222 20.61 -23.45 4.36
CA ASN A 222 21.19 -23.08 5.65
C ASN A 222 22.44 -22.18 5.50
N SER A 223 23.26 -22.40 4.47
CA SER A 223 24.47 -21.60 4.23
C SER A 223 24.16 -20.16 3.81
N ALA A 224 23.15 -19.94 2.95
CA ALA A 224 22.73 -18.60 2.57
C ALA A 224 22.11 -17.85 3.75
N ILE A 225 21.28 -18.53 4.55
CA ILE A 225 20.69 -17.93 5.76
C ILE A 225 21.81 -17.58 6.75
N SER A 226 22.75 -18.49 7.00
CA SER A 226 23.86 -18.24 7.92
C SER A 226 24.76 -17.10 7.47
N ARG A 227 25.00 -16.98 6.16
CA ARG A 227 25.75 -15.86 5.58
C ARG A 227 25.01 -14.53 5.75
N LEU A 228 23.68 -14.52 5.61
CA LEU A 228 22.86 -13.33 5.77
C LEU A 228 22.76 -12.88 7.23
N THR A 229 22.59 -13.83 8.16
CA THR A 229 22.40 -13.54 9.59
C THR A 229 23.72 -13.39 10.35
N GLY A 230 24.84 -13.83 9.79
CA GLY A 230 26.12 -13.94 10.47
C GLY A 230 26.15 -14.98 11.59
N LYS A 231 25.12 -15.84 11.67
CA LYS A 231 24.96 -16.86 12.71
C LYS A 231 24.69 -18.21 12.07
N ASN A 232 25.35 -19.26 12.55
CA ASN A 232 25.12 -20.60 12.05
C ASN A 232 23.66 -21.01 12.30
N THR A 233 22.90 -21.17 11.23
CA THR A 233 21.44 -21.35 11.27
C THR A 233 21.08 -22.64 10.55
N THR A 234 20.30 -23.49 11.22
CA THR A 234 19.80 -24.74 10.65
C THR A 234 18.28 -24.71 10.66
N CYS A 235 17.66 -24.83 9.48
CA CYS A 235 16.21 -24.90 9.39
C CYS A 235 15.68 -26.18 10.05
N PRO A 236 14.50 -26.12 10.70
CA PRO A 236 13.88 -27.28 11.31
C PRO A 236 13.52 -28.33 10.25
N VAL A 237 13.54 -29.61 10.64
CA VAL A 237 13.19 -30.74 9.76
C VAL A 237 11.78 -30.58 9.21
N LYS A 238 10.82 -30.22 10.07
CA LYS A 238 9.47 -29.82 9.65
C LYS A 238 9.51 -28.34 9.24
N LYS A 239 9.35 -28.07 7.95
CA LYS A 239 9.37 -26.70 7.44
C LYS A 239 8.18 -25.90 7.99
N PRO A 240 8.42 -24.66 8.48
CA PRO A 240 7.34 -23.78 8.90
C PRO A 240 6.50 -23.36 7.69
N SER A 241 5.23 -23.04 7.93
CA SER A 241 4.35 -22.50 6.90
C SER A 241 4.64 -21.01 6.71
N ILE A 242 4.76 -20.58 5.45
CA ILE A 242 4.87 -19.15 5.10
C ILE A 242 3.65 -18.35 5.55
N LEU A 243 2.50 -19.01 5.70
CA LEU A 243 1.24 -18.39 6.10
C LEU A 243 1.17 -18.08 7.59
N ASP A 244 1.97 -18.78 8.41
CA ASP A 244 2.00 -18.64 9.87
C ASP A 244 2.99 -17.57 10.36
N VAL A 245 3.72 -16.94 9.44
CA VAL A 245 4.56 -15.79 9.76
C VAL A 245 3.67 -14.69 10.34
N ASN A 246 4.04 -14.16 11.49
CA ASN A 246 3.21 -13.27 12.31
C ASN A 246 3.08 -11.84 11.74
N LEU A 247 2.73 -11.73 10.46
CA LEU A 247 2.53 -10.47 9.76
C LEU A 247 1.14 -9.89 10.08
N PRO A 248 1.00 -8.56 10.15
CA PRO A 248 -0.28 -7.86 10.31
C PRO A 248 -1.10 -7.83 9.00
N SER A 249 -1.16 -8.96 8.30
CA SER A 249 -1.98 -9.21 7.11
C SER A 249 -2.08 -10.72 6.85
N VAL A 250 -3.11 -11.12 6.11
CA VAL A 250 -3.23 -12.48 5.60
C VAL A 250 -3.47 -12.43 4.10
N THR A 251 -2.57 -13.04 3.34
CA THR A 251 -2.73 -13.21 1.89
C THR A 251 -2.71 -14.68 1.56
N ILE A 252 -3.81 -15.21 1.01
CA ILE A 252 -3.92 -16.58 0.52
C ILE A 252 -3.91 -16.53 -1.01
N PRO A 253 -2.78 -16.85 -1.66
CA PRO A 253 -2.66 -16.74 -3.12
C PRO A 253 -3.36 -17.86 -3.88
N SER A 254 -3.69 -18.96 -3.20
CA SER A 254 -4.45 -20.08 -3.71
C SER A 254 -5.19 -20.72 -2.55
N LEU A 255 -6.52 -20.58 -2.55
CA LEU A 255 -7.42 -21.22 -1.60
C LEU A 255 -8.16 -22.34 -2.34
N ARG A 256 -7.73 -23.59 -2.08
CA ARG A 256 -8.36 -24.83 -2.58
C ARG A 256 -9.17 -25.53 -1.50
N ASN A 257 -8.53 -25.72 -0.34
CA ASN A 257 -9.13 -26.29 0.86
C ASN A 257 -9.18 -25.23 1.96
N PRO A 258 -9.98 -25.43 3.02
CA PRO A 258 -9.94 -24.58 4.21
C PRO A 258 -8.50 -24.39 4.71
N VAL A 259 -8.07 -23.13 4.80
CA VAL A 259 -6.73 -22.76 5.29
C VAL A 259 -6.89 -22.12 6.66
N THR A 260 -6.14 -22.63 7.63
CA THR A 260 -6.03 -22.03 8.96
C THR A 260 -4.66 -21.39 9.12
N VAL A 261 -4.62 -20.12 9.51
CA VAL A 261 -3.39 -19.38 9.80
C VAL A 261 -3.36 -18.96 11.25
N LYS A 262 -2.17 -18.99 11.85
CA LYS A 262 -1.94 -18.60 13.24
C LYS A 262 -1.39 -17.18 13.33
N ARG A 263 -1.87 -16.39 14.28
CA ARG A 263 -1.32 -15.08 14.61
C ARG A 263 -1.18 -14.91 16.12
N THR A 264 -0.17 -14.15 16.51
CA THR A 264 0.10 -13.80 17.91
C THR A 264 0.14 -12.29 18.02
N VAL A 265 -0.60 -11.74 18.97
CA VAL A 265 -0.59 -10.31 19.28
C VAL A 265 -0.07 -10.10 20.69
N THR A 266 0.69 -9.03 20.85
CA THR A 266 1.16 -8.53 22.15
C THR A 266 0.35 -7.28 22.48
N ASN A 267 -0.20 -7.21 23.69
CA ASN A 267 -0.82 -6.00 24.20
C ASN A 267 0.26 -4.99 24.61
N VAL A 268 0.16 -3.79 24.06
CA VAL A 268 1.05 -2.64 24.35
C VAL A 268 0.27 -1.44 24.87
N GLY A 269 -1.04 -1.61 25.13
CA GLY A 269 -1.92 -0.63 25.76
C GLY A 269 -2.18 -0.96 27.22
N ALA A 270 -3.42 -0.70 27.68
CA ALA A 270 -3.83 -0.96 29.05
C ALA A 270 -3.76 -2.47 29.39
N PRO A 271 -3.18 -2.87 30.55
CA PRO A 271 -3.03 -4.28 30.92
C PRO A 271 -4.37 -5.05 30.97
N GLU A 272 -5.42 -4.44 31.51
CA GLU A 272 -6.77 -5.02 31.55
C GLU A 272 -7.57 -4.53 30.35
N SER A 273 -7.58 -5.32 29.28
CA SER A 273 -8.29 -4.99 28.06
C SER A 273 -8.89 -6.22 27.38
N ILE A 274 -10.06 -6.02 26.77
CA ILE A 274 -10.79 -7.08 26.06
C ILE A 274 -11.04 -6.60 24.63
N TYR A 275 -10.47 -7.31 23.67
CA TYR A 275 -10.67 -7.03 22.26
C TYR A 275 -11.63 -8.04 21.66
N LYS A 276 -12.64 -7.57 20.92
CA LYS A 276 -13.58 -8.42 20.19
C LYS A 276 -13.27 -8.39 18.69
N ALA A 277 -13.35 -9.56 18.05
CA ALA A 277 -13.13 -9.68 16.62
C ALA A 277 -14.34 -9.18 15.82
N THR A 278 -14.07 -8.36 14.82
CA THR A 278 -15.01 -7.97 13.76
C THR A 278 -14.43 -8.39 12.41
N ILE A 279 -15.22 -9.10 11.60
CA ILE A 279 -14.76 -9.71 10.35
C ILE A 279 -15.53 -9.12 9.18
N GLU A 280 -14.80 -8.64 8.19
CA GLU A 280 -15.29 -8.31 6.85
C GLU A 280 -14.75 -9.41 5.91
N PRO A 281 -15.51 -10.47 5.59
CA PRO A 281 -14.96 -11.58 4.80
C PRO A 281 -14.67 -11.13 3.36
N PRO A 282 -13.52 -11.55 2.76
CA PRO A 282 -13.33 -11.43 1.32
C PRO A 282 -14.51 -12.07 0.56
N PHE A 283 -14.96 -11.41 -0.51
CA PHE A 283 -16.09 -11.90 -1.30
C PHE A 283 -15.86 -13.35 -1.77
N GLY A 284 -16.90 -14.19 -1.66
CA GLY A 284 -16.84 -15.61 -2.00
C GLY A 284 -16.19 -16.52 -0.95
N THR A 285 -15.89 -16.00 0.25
CA THR A 285 -15.27 -16.78 1.34
C THR A 285 -16.04 -16.67 2.65
N ILE A 286 -15.83 -17.65 3.53
CA ILE A 286 -16.21 -17.59 4.94
C ILE A 286 -14.94 -17.51 5.77
N VAL A 287 -14.94 -16.63 6.76
CA VAL A 287 -13.80 -16.41 7.66
C VAL A 287 -14.26 -16.62 9.10
N TYR A 288 -13.58 -17.53 9.80
CA TYR A 288 -13.79 -17.81 11.22
C TYR A 288 -12.54 -17.44 12.01
N VAL A 289 -12.72 -16.87 13.20
CA VAL A 289 -11.63 -16.51 14.11
C VAL A 289 -11.87 -17.17 15.46
N ASN A 290 -10.81 -17.78 16.01
CA ASN A 290 -10.85 -18.45 17.31
C ASN A 290 -9.63 -18.08 18.17
N PRO A 291 -9.81 -17.58 19.41
CA PRO A 291 -11.09 -17.20 20.04
C PRO A 291 -11.71 -15.96 19.38
N THR A 292 -12.99 -15.68 19.62
CA THR A 292 -13.67 -14.46 19.11
C THR A 292 -13.40 -13.21 19.95
N ALA A 293 -12.80 -13.38 21.13
CA ALA A 293 -12.35 -12.32 22.02
C ALA A 293 -10.98 -12.64 22.60
N LEU A 294 -10.14 -11.61 22.75
CA LEU A 294 -8.83 -11.67 23.40
C LEU A 294 -8.90 -10.91 24.72
N VAL A 295 -8.57 -11.59 25.82
CA VAL A 295 -8.67 -11.06 27.18
C VAL A 295 -7.27 -10.94 27.76
N PHE A 296 -6.76 -9.72 27.87
CA PHE A 296 -5.47 -9.42 28.47
C PHE A 296 -5.63 -9.01 29.93
N ASN A 297 -4.61 -9.31 30.74
CA ASN A 297 -4.49 -8.87 32.12
C ASN A 297 -3.00 -8.66 32.45
N SER A 298 -2.69 -8.29 33.69
CA SER A 298 -1.32 -8.01 34.13
C SER A 298 -0.32 -9.16 34.00
N THR A 299 -0.78 -10.40 33.80
CA THR A 299 0.06 -11.59 33.62
C THR A 299 0.03 -12.14 32.18
N VAL A 300 -0.98 -11.76 31.40
CA VAL A 300 -1.19 -12.23 30.02
C VAL A 300 -0.97 -11.06 29.07
N GLU A 301 0.26 -10.93 28.58
CA GLU A 301 0.63 -9.89 27.60
C GLU A 301 0.48 -10.35 26.14
N LYS A 302 0.61 -11.65 25.88
CA LYS A 302 0.61 -12.22 24.52
C LYS A 302 -0.50 -13.26 24.38
N LEU A 303 -1.27 -13.14 23.32
CA LEU A 303 -2.31 -14.09 22.97
C LEU A 303 -2.20 -14.51 21.52
N THR A 304 -2.47 -15.80 21.30
CA THR A 304 -2.53 -16.39 19.98
C THR A 304 -3.98 -16.65 19.60
N PHE A 305 -4.31 -16.39 18.34
CA PHE A 305 -5.57 -16.77 17.73
C PHE A 305 -5.34 -17.41 16.35
N THR A 306 -6.35 -18.09 15.83
CA THR A 306 -6.35 -18.66 14.50
C THR A 306 -7.42 -18.01 13.63
N ILE A 307 -7.13 -17.91 12.34
CA ILE A 307 -8.06 -17.45 11.31
C ILE A 307 -8.22 -18.59 10.31
N THR A 308 -9.44 -19.12 10.17
CA THR A 308 -9.76 -20.16 9.20
C THR A 308 -10.56 -19.55 8.06
N ILE A 309 -10.10 -19.74 6.83
CA ILE A 309 -10.71 -19.20 5.62
C ILE A 309 -11.11 -20.37 4.72
N SER A 310 -12.36 -20.40 4.29
CA SER A 310 -12.92 -21.41 3.39
C SER A 310 -13.61 -20.74 2.20
N ALA A 311 -13.53 -21.35 1.03
CA ALA A 311 -14.27 -20.88 -0.15
C ALA A 311 -15.75 -21.29 -0.04
N ILE A 312 -16.66 -20.40 -0.45
CA ILE A 312 -18.09 -20.73 -0.65
C ILE A 312 -18.31 -21.27 -2.06
N HIS A 313 -17.53 -20.76 -3.02
CA HIS A 313 -17.62 -21.11 -4.43
C HIS A 313 -16.25 -21.58 -4.92
N GLU A 314 -16.21 -22.73 -5.58
CA GLU A 314 -14.99 -23.27 -6.19
C GLU A 314 -14.83 -22.73 -7.61
N MET A 315 -14.53 -21.44 -7.74
CA MET A 315 -14.25 -20.80 -9.04
C MET A 315 -12.86 -20.21 -9.05
N ASN A 316 -12.17 -20.28 -10.18
CA ASN A 316 -10.90 -19.58 -10.38
C ASN A 316 -11.21 -18.09 -10.56
N THR A 317 -10.82 -17.26 -9.59
CA THR A 317 -11.19 -15.84 -9.58
C THR A 317 -9.98 -14.93 -9.33
N GLY A 318 -10.19 -13.62 -9.39
CA GLY A 318 -9.20 -12.65 -8.95
C GLY A 318 -9.01 -12.66 -7.42
N TYR A 319 -8.15 -11.77 -6.92
CA TYR A 319 -8.09 -11.54 -5.48
C TYR A 319 -9.28 -10.74 -5.00
N TYR A 320 -9.93 -11.22 -3.95
CA TYR A 320 -10.92 -10.49 -3.18
C TYR A 320 -10.34 -10.07 -1.82
N PHE A 321 -10.87 -8.98 -1.30
CA PHE A 321 -10.32 -8.29 -0.13
C PHE A 321 -11.36 -8.17 0.97
N GLY A 322 -10.88 -8.31 2.20
CA GLY A 322 -11.66 -8.19 3.42
C GLY A 322 -10.75 -7.75 4.58
N SER A 323 -11.21 -7.93 5.82
CA SER A 323 -10.39 -7.66 6.99
C SER A 323 -10.82 -8.38 8.25
N LEU A 324 -9.90 -8.40 9.21
CA LEU A 324 -10.16 -8.68 10.61
C LEU A 324 -9.78 -7.44 11.43
N THR A 325 -10.66 -7.01 12.34
CA THR A 325 -10.39 -5.93 13.28
C THR A 325 -10.62 -6.41 14.71
N TRP A 326 -9.63 -6.20 15.57
CA TRP A 326 -9.77 -6.31 17.02
C TRP A 326 -10.14 -4.95 17.59
N PHE A 327 -11.24 -4.87 18.33
CA PHE A 327 -11.75 -3.62 18.89
C PHE A 327 -12.04 -3.76 20.38
N ASP A 328 -11.56 -2.82 21.19
CA ASP A 328 -11.75 -2.76 22.65
C ASP A 328 -12.64 -1.60 23.11
N GLY A 329 -13.19 -0.81 22.19
CA GLY A 329 -13.93 0.42 22.48
C GLY A 329 -13.14 1.70 22.16
N VAL A 330 -11.81 1.62 22.12
CA VAL A 330 -10.89 2.75 21.92
C VAL A 330 -9.97 2.51 20.72
N HIS A 331 -9.28 1.38 20.70
CA HIS A 331 -8.33 0.96 19.69
C HIS A 331 -9.01 0.03 18.67
N ALA A 332 -8.73 0.26 17.38
CA ALA A 332 -9.16 -0.60 16.29
C ALA A 332 -7.92 -1.17 15.57
N VAL A 333 -7.54 -2.40 15.91
CA VAL A 333 -6.36 -3.07 15.36
C VAL A 333 -6.79 -3.90 14.16
N ARG A 334 -6.57 -3.37 12.96
CA ARG A 334 -7.07 -3.98 11.72
C ARG A 334 -5.98 -4.62 10.89
N ILE A 335 -6.24 -5.81 10.36
CA ILE A 335 -5.40 -6.45 9.35
C ILE A 335 -6.21 -6.76 8.08
N PRO A 336 -5.67 -6.53 6.88
CA PRO A 336 -6.32 -6.90 5.63
C PRO A 336 -6.26 -8.41 5.38
N LEU A 337 -7.32 -8.93 4.79
CA LEU A 337 -7.41 -10.29 4.25
C LEU A 337 -7.45 -10.18 2.72
N SER A 338 -6.58 -10.90 2.00
CA SER A 338 -6.54 -10.92 0.53
C SER A 338 -6.52 -12.37 0.05
N VAL A 339 -7.56 -12.82 -0.64
CA VAL A 339 -7.76 -14.24 -0.94
C VAL A 339 -8.06 -14.41 -2.42
N ARG A 340 -7.41 -15.39 -3.04
CA ARG A 340 -7.72 -15.86 -4.39
C ARG A 340 -8.12 -17.34 -4.32
N THR A 341 -9.35 -17.65 -4.71
CA THR A 341 -9.83 -19.03 -4.82
C THR A 341 -9.29 -19.69 -6.07
N GLU A 342 -8.94 -20.97 -5.98
CA GLU A 342 -8.47 -21.75 -7.13
C GLU A 342 -9.32 -23.01 -7.25
N PHE A 343 -9.80 -23.28 -8.47
CA PHE A 343 -10.54 -24.49 -8.81
C PHE A 343 -9.58 -25.59 -9.28
N LEU A 344 -9.81 -26.85 -8.89
CA LEU A 344 -9.19 -27.99 -9.54
C LEU A 344 -9.99 -28.30 -10.81
N GLN A 345 -9.43 -28.06 -12.00
CA GLN A 345 -9.99 -28.71 -13.18
C GLN A 345 -9.87 -30.22 -12.96
N PRO A 346 -10.96 -31.00 -13.04
CA PRO A 346 -10.82 -32.43 -13.20
C PRO A 346 -10.01 -32.62 -14.49
N HIS A 347 -8.85 -33.29 -14.39
CA HIS A 347 -8.19 -33.78 -15.59
C HIS A 347 -9.16 -34.76 -16.25
N ASP A 348 -9.46 -34.54 -17.53
CA ASP A 348 -10.01 -35.58 -18.39
C ASP A 348 -8.91 -36.65 -18.52
N ASP A 349 -8.91 -37.62 -17.60
CA ASP A 349 -8.27 -38.91 -17.81
C ASP A 349 -9.18 -39.71 -18.76
N ASP A 350 -9.24 -39.29 -20.03
CA ASP A 350 -9.81 -40.06 -21.13
C ASP A 350 -8.98 -39.71 -22.39
N ASP A 351 -7.96 -40.53 -22.65
CA ASP A 351 -7.52 -40.92 -23.99
C ASP A 351 -6.56 -42.13 -23.82
N ASP A 352 -7.19 -43.32 -23.77
CA ASP A 352 -6.58 -44.63 -24.03
C ASP A 352 -6.11 -44.77 -25.49
#